data_AF-A0A660TQA6-F1
#
_entry.id   AF-A0A660TQA6-F1
#
_cell.length_a   1.000
_cell.length_b   1.000
_cell.length_c   1.000
_cell.angle_alpha   90.00
_cell.angle_beta   90.00
_cell.angle_gamma   90.00
#
_symmetry.space_group_name_H-M   'P 1'
#
loop_
_entity.id
_entity.type
_entity.pdbx_description
1 polymer ?
#
loop_
_entity_poly.entity_id
_entity_poly.type
_entity_poly.pdbx_seq_one_letter_code
_entity_poly.pdbx_strand_id
1 'polypeptide(L)'
;FLIYGPAIIFIVVDVETTLLLTDPIKAEWGWMFGIPENPITYGISSTWAMCTVIFSLIICIEYIFNTKQTYKKKQVKLATLGLIIPAAVGFHTEYLFPIMNIKVPELVVPSLTVGLIIIWYSIWSRNISGKKHRYNIVKQEIDALIKNTTFI
;
A
#
# COMPACT_ATOMS: atom_id res chain seq x y z
N PHE A 1 -17.08 6.55 0.58
CA PHE A 1 -17.95 5.92 -0.43
C PHE A 1 -17.51 6.28 -1.86
N LEU A 2 -17.29 7.58 -2.16
CA LEU A 2 -16.83 8.05 -3.48
C LEU A 2 -15.56 7.37 -4.04
N ILE A 3 -14.60 6.97 -3.19
CA ILE A 3 -13.36 6.30 -3.64
C ILE A 3 -13.58 4.84 -4.02
N TYR A 4 -14.51 4.15 -3.36
CA TYR A 4 -14.75 2.71 -3.57
C TYR A 4 -15.76 2.43 -4.69
N GLY A 5 -16.58 3.42 -5.05
CA GLY A 5 -17.58 3.29 -6.12
C GLY A 5 -16.98 2.82 -7.46
N PRO A 6 -15.94 3.51 -7.99
CA PRO A 6 -15.29 3.08 -9.22
C PRO A 6 -14.68 1.68 -9.13
N ALA A 7 -14.10 1.32 -7.98
CA ALA A 7 -13.53 -0.01 -7.77
C ALA A 7 -14.59 -1.12 -7.90
N ILE A 8 -15.78 -0.91 -7.32
CA ILE A 8 -16.88 -1.88 -7.41
C ILE A 8 -17.34 -2.01 -8.86
N ILE A 9 -17.46 -0.89 -9.59
CA ILE A 9 -17.84 -0.91 -11.01
C ILE A 9 -16.81 -1.70 -11.82
N PHE A 10 -15.52 -1.47 -11.62
CA PHE A 10 -14.48 -2.23 -12.31
C PHE A 10 -14.54 -3.73 -12.00
N ILE A 11 -14.76 -4.11 -10.74
CA ILE A 11 -14.91 -5.53 -10.36
C ILE A 11 -16.12 -6.16 -11.05
N VAL A 12 -17.28 -5.50 -11.05
CA VAL A 12 -18.49 -6.03 -11.70
C VAL A 12 -18.28 -6.15 -13.21
N VAL A 13 -17.67 -5.14 -13.84
CA VAL A 13 -17.36 -5.17 -15.28
C VAL A 13 -16.38 -6.29 -15.59
N ASP A 14 -15.33 -6.48 -14.80
CA ASP A 14 -14.31 -7.52 -15.03
C ASP A 14 -14.87 -8.94 -14.87
N VAL A 15 -15.81 -9.15 -13.95
CA VAL A 15 -16.46 -10.46 -13.74
C VAL A 15 -17.45 -10.78 -14.85
N GLU A 16 -18.23 -9.79 -15.29
CA GLU A 16 -19.28 -9.99 -16.30
C GLU A 16 -18.75 -9.90 -17.74
N THR A 17 -17.58 -9.30 -17.96
CA THR A 17 -17.05 -9.00 -19.29
C THR A 17 -15.54 -9.12 -19.38
N THR A 18 -15.02 -9.48 -20.55
CA THR A 18 -13.58 -9.51 -20.84
C THR A 18 -13.00 -8.15 -21.27
N LEU A 19 -13.67 -7.05 -20.89
CA LEU A 19 -13.31 -5.69 -21.28
C LEU A 19 -12.07 -5.16 -20.54
N LEU A 20 -11.80 -5.67 -19.35
CA LEU A 20 -10.71 -5.21 -18.48
C LEU A 20 -9.55 -6.21 -18.51
N LEU A 21 -9.83 -7.48 -18.26
CA LEU A 21 -8.89 -8.58 -18.40
C LEU A 21 -9.47 -9.63 -19.34
N THR A 22 -8.66 -10.19 -20.23
CA THR A 22 -9.04 -11.37 -21.01
C THR A 22 -8.61 -12.64 -20.31
N ASP A 23 -9.08 -13.78 -20.83
CA ASP A 23 -8.79 -15.10 -20.29
C ASP A 23 -7.28 -15.30 -20.05
N PRO A 24 -6.90 -16.08 -19.02
CA PRO A 24 -5.51 -16.36 -18.72
C PRO A 24 -4.79 -16.94 -19.95
N ILE A 25 -3.73 -16.25 -20.39
CA ILE A 25 -2.87 -16.73 -21.47
C ILE A 25 -1.61 -17.36 -20.87
N LYS A 26 -1.13 -18.42 -21.52
CA LYS A 26 0.12 -19.09 -21.15
C LYS A 26 1.29 -18.37 -21.82
N ALA A 27 2.10 -17.69 -21.02
CA ALA A 27 3.35 -17.07 -21.42
C ALA A 27 4.55 -17.96 -21.07
N GLU A 28 5.75 -17.59 -21.55
CA GLU A 28 6.99 -18.34 -21.33
C GLU A 28 7.36 -18.48 -19.85
N TRP A 29 6.88 -17.56 -19.01
CA TRP A 29 7.12 -17.50 -17.57
C TRP A 29 5.93 -17.95 -16.70
N GLY A 30 4.84 -18.44 -17.30
CA GLY A 30 3.67 -18.93 -16.57
C GLY A 30 2.35 -18.44 -17.12
N TRP A 31 1.34 -18.31 -16.25
CA TRP A 31 0.05 -17.73 -16.62
C TRP A 31 0.05 -16.24 -16.38
N MET A 32 -0.50 -15.48 -17.33
CA MET A 32 -0.73 -14.05 -17.18
C MET A 32 -2.15 -13.72 -17.67
N PHE A 33 -2.73 -12.64 -17.17
CA PHE A 33 -3.96 -12.12 -17.76
C PHE A 33 -3.67 -11.60 -19.16
N GLY A 34 -4.57 -11.89 -20.09
CA GLY A 34 -4.48 -11.31 -21.42
C GLY A 34 -4.82 -9.82 -21.38
N ILE A 35 -4.16 -9.05 -22.24
CA ILE A 35 -4.53 -7.66 -22.48
C ILE A 35 -5.75 -7.68 -23.43
N PRO A 36 -6.85 -6.97 -23.12
CA PRO A 36 -8.04 -6.97 -23.96
C PRO A 36 -7.81 -6.33 -25.33
N GLU A 37 -8.65 -6.70 -26.32
CA GLU A 37 -8.59 -6.13 -27.67
C GLU A 37 -8.84 -4.62 -27.70
N ASN A 38 -9.55 -4.08 -26.70
CA ASN A 38 -9.75 -2.64 -26.54
C ASN A 38 -8.77 -2.06 -25.50
N PRO A 39 -7.64 -1.48 -25.94
CA PRO A 39 -6.62 -0.93 -25.03
C PRO A 39 -7.11 0.30 -24.25
N ILE A 40 -8.21 0.93 -24.67
CA ILE A 40 -8.71 2.16 -24.05
C ILE A 40 -9.31 1.87 -22.68
N THR A 41 -10.13 0.82 -22.55
CA THR A 41 -10.80 0.47 -21.30
C THR A 41 -9.78 0.05 -20.23
N TYR A 42 -8.81 -0.78 -20.62
CA TYR A 42 -7.67 -1.15 -19.78
C TYR A 42 -6.84 0.08 -19.36
N GLY A 43 -6.57 0.99 -20.30
CA GLY A 43 -5.86 2.24 -20.01
C GLY A 43 -6.59 3.09 -18.97
N ILE A 44 -7.92 3.20 -19.05
CA ILE A 44 -8.72 3.97 -18.08
C ILE A 44 -8.64 3.36 -16.67
N SER A 45 -8.82 2.03 -16.54
CA SER A 45 -8.74 1.36 -15.24
C SER A 45 -7.34 1.45 -14.63
N SER A 46 -6.30 1.25 -15.44
CA SER A 46 -4.90 1.33 -15.00
C SER A 46 -4.52 2.75 -14.58
N THR A 47 -4.93 3.77 -15.35
CA THR A 47 -4.71 5.18 -14.97
C THR A 47 -5.47 5.54 -13.70
N TRP A 48 -6.71 5.09 -13.54
CA TRP A 48 -7.45 5.31 -12.30
C TRP A 48 -6.75 4.65 -11.10
N ALA A 49 -6.33 3.38 -11.23
CA ALA A 49 -5.60 2.68 -10.19
C ALA A 49 -4.31 3.43 -9.81
N MET A 50 -3.53 3.87 -10.80
CA MET A 50 -2.32 4.66 -10.59
C MET A 50 -2.61 5.97 -9.84
N CYS A 51 -3.68 6.69 -10.22
CA CYS A 51 -4.11 7.88 -9.49
C CYS A 51 -4.42 7.58 -8.02
N THR A 52 -5.11 6.48 -7.71
CA THR A 52 -5.42 6.13 -6.30
C THR A 52 -4.17 5.86 -5.48
N VAL A 53 -3.16 5.22 -6.08
CA VAL A 53 -1.87 4.96 -5.44
C VAL A 53 -1.12 6.26 -5.19
N ILE A 54 -1.07 7.16 -6.17
CA ILE A 54 -0.46 8.50 -6.04
C ILE A 54 -1.13 9.31 -4.93
N PHE A 55 -2.47 9.38 -4.92
CA PHE A 55 -3.21 10.07 -3.86
C PHE A 55 -2.91 9.48 -2.47
N SER A 56 -2.85 8.15 -2.37
CA SER A 56 -2.50 7.47 -1.11
C SER A 56 -1.10 7.86 -0.63
N LEU A 57 -0.11 7.92 -1.54
CA LEU A 57 1.24 8.36 -1.22
C LEU A 57 1.28 9.83 -0.77
N ILE A 58 0.57 10.73 -1.47
CA ILE A 58 0.48 12.15 -1.10
C ILE A 58 -0.05 12.29 0.32
N ILE A 59 -1.16 11.62 0.65
CA ILE A 59 -1.76 11.64 1.99
C ILE A 59 -0.77 11.13 3.04
N CYS A 60 -0.07 10.02 2.78
CA CYS A 60 0.92 9.50 3.72
C CYS A 60 2.09 10.46 3.93
N ILE A 61 2.59 11.09 2.86
CA ILE A 61 3.70 12.04 2.91
C ILE A 61 3.28 13.30 3.69
N GLU A 62 2.11 13.85 3.39
CA GLU A 62 1.54 15.00 4.11
C GLU A 62 1.41 14.69 5.61
N TYR A 63 0.90 13.51 5.95
CA TYR A 63 0.79 13.07 7.34
C TYR A 63 2.14 12.97 8.05
N ILE A 64 3.19 12.53 7.36
CA ILE A 64 4.56 12.45 7.89
C ILE A 64 5.12 13.84 8.22
N PHE A 65 4.79 14.85 7.42
CA PHE A 65 5.23 16.24 7.66
C PHE A 65 4.44 16.92 8.79
N ASN A 66 3.13 16.68 8.87
CA ASN A 66 2.26 17.35 9.85
C ASN A 66 2.25 16.70 11.25
N THR A 67 2.66 15.43 11.37
CA THR A 67 2.64 14.72 12.66
C THR A 67 3.84 15.04 13.55
N LYS A 68 3.54 15.50 14.79
CA LYS A 68 4.54 15.70 15.87
C LYS A 68 4.92 14.41 16.61
N GLN A 69 4.07 13.39 16.60
CA GLN A 69 4.30 12.15 17.34
C GLN A 69 5.27 11.22 16.59
N THR A 70 6.50 11.09 17.09
CA THR A 70 7.59 10.34 16.46
C THR A 70 7.24 8.87 16.15
N TYR A 71 6.45 8.22 17.01
CA TYR A 71 6.05 6.82 16.81
C TYR A 71 5.07 6.66 15.64
N LYS A 72 4.08 7.56 15.50
CA LYS A 72 3.15 7.58 14.36
C LYS A 72 3.88 7.91 13.06
N LYS A 73 4.86 8.81 13.12
CA LYS A 73 5.70 9.17 11.97
C LYS A 73 6.51 7.98 11.45
N LYS A 74 7.12 7.18 12.34
CA LYS A 74 7.82 5.94 11.94
C LYS A 74 6.88 4.91 11.32
N GLN A 75 5.67 4.76 11.85
CA GLN A 75 4.66 3.86 11.31
C GLN A 75 4.27 4.26 9.88
N VAL A 76 3.90 5.51 9.67
CA VAL A 76 3.47 5.97 8.34
C VAL A 76 4.62 5.90 7.35
N LYS A 77 5.87 6.18 7.75
CA LYS A 77 7.04 5.97 6.89
C LYS A 77 7.18 4.52 6.39
N LEU A 78 6.98 3.54 7.27
CA LEU A 78 7.01 2.13 6.88
C LEU A 78 5.84 1.76 5.96
N ALA A 79 4.64 2.29 6.25
CA ALA A 79 3.48 2.08 5.38
C ALA A 79 3.68 2.70 3.99
N THR A 80 4.24 3.92 3.92
CA THR A 80 4.61 4.58 2.66
C THR A 80 5.62 3.73 1.89
N LEU A 81 6.63 3.16 2.55
CA LEU A 81 7.60 2.29 1.89
C LEU A 81 6.93 1.03 1.30
N GLY A 82 5.99 0.44 2.02
CA GLY A 82 5.19 -0.67 1.54
C GLY A 82 4.28 -0.32 0.35
N LEU A 83 3.85 0.95 0.22
CA LEU A 83 3.08 1.43 -0.94
C LEU A 83 3.98 1.80 -2.14
N ILE A 84 5.18 2.32 -1.90
CA ILE A 84 6.11 2.73 -2.96
C ILE A 84 6.57 1.54 -3.80
N ILE A 85 6.79 0.37 -3.19
CA ILE A 85 7.27 -0.83 -3.90
C ILE A 85 6.31 -1.25 -5.02
N PRO A 86 5.03 -1.58 -4.76
CA PRO A 86 4.09 -1.93 -5.82
C PRO A 86 3.79 -0.76 -6.76
N ALA A 87 3.81 0.49 -6.28
CA ALA A 87 3.63 1.67 -7.13
C ALA A 87 4.75 1.78 -8.17
N ALA A 88 6.01 1.62 -7.74
CA ALA A 88 7.16 1.67 -8.62
C ALA A 88 7.12 0.48 -9.59
N VAL A 89 6.92 -0.74 -9.10
CA VAL A 89 6.86 -1.93 -9.97
C VAL A 89 5.75 -1.79 -11.01
N GLY A 90 4.53 -1.44 -10.60
CA GLY A 90 3.41 -1.24 -11.52
C GLY A 90 3.66 -0.13 -12.53
N PHE A 91 4.28 0.98 -12.14
CA PHE A 91 4.65 2.02 -13.10
C PHE A 91 5.63 1.51 -14.17
N HIS A 92 6.62 0.72 -13.77
CA HIS A 92 7.60 0.20 -14.72
C HIS A 92 7.01 -0.89 -15.62
N THR A 93 6.21 -1.80 -15.07
CA THR A 93 5.64 -2.92 -15.84
C THR A 93 4.49 -2.50 -16.75
N GLU A 94 3.64 -1.57 -16.33
CA GLU A 94 2.45 -1.18 -17.08
C GLU A 94 2.67 0.00 -18.03
N TYR A 95 3.65 0.86 -17.77
CA TYR A 95 3.87 2.07 -18.57
C TYR A 95 5.24 2.08 -19.24
N LEU A 96 6.31 1.91 -18.46
CA LEU A 96 7.67 2.10 -18.98
C LEU A 96 8.10 1.00 -19.96
N PHE A 97 7.90 -0.27 -19.61
CA PHE A 97 8.31 -1.39 -20.44
C PHE A 97 7.48 -1.56 -21.73
N PRO A 98 6.14 -1.36 -21.74
CA PRO A 98 5.36 -1.38 -22.97
C PRO A 98 5.79 -0.31 -23.98
N ILE A 99 6.14 0.90 -23.52
CA ILE A 99 6.67 1.97 -24.39
C ILE A 99 8.00 1.55 -25.05
N MET A 100 8.82 0.78 -24.34
CA MET A 100 10.08 0.23 -24.85
C MET A 100 9.92 -1.06 -25.65
N ASN A 101 8.68 -1.55 -25.83
CA ASN A 101 8.34 -2.82 -26.48
C ASN A 101 9.03 -4.05 -25.81
N ILE A 102 9.30 -3.96 -24.51
CA ILE A 102 9.87 -5.03 -23.71
C ILE A 102 8.73 -5.81 -23.06
N LYS A 103 8.65 -7.11 -23.33
CA LYS A 103 7.68 -8.00 -22.67
C LYS A 103 8.22 -8.37 -21.30
N VAL A 104 7.45 -8.08 -20.26
CA VAL A 104 7.78 -8.44 -18.87
C VAL A 104 6.67 -9.26 -18.25
N PRO A 105 6.99 -10.12 -17.26
CA PRO A 105 5.97 -10.78 -16.46
C PRO A 105 5.15 -9.79 -15.65
N GLU A 106 3.95 -10.21 -15.25
CA GLU A 106 3.10 -9.46 -14.34
C GLU A 106 3.72 -9.43 -12.94
N LEU A 107 4.37 -8.31 -12.59
CA LEU A 107 5.05 -8.14 -11.31
C LEU A 107 4.22 -7.34 -10.30
N VAL A 108 3.05 -6.84 -10.69
CA VAL A 108 2.18 -6.04 -9.84
C VAL A 108 1.68 -6.85 -8.64
N VAL A 109 1.17 -8.06 -8.85
CA VAL A 109 0.62 -8.90 -7.78
C VAL A 109 1.70 -9.38 -6.78
N PRO A 110 2.87 -9.89 -7.22
CA PRO A 110 3.95 -10.24 -6.31
C PRO A 110 4.45 -9.04 -5.50
N SER A 111 4.64 -7.89 -6.15
CA SER A 111 5.13 -6.67 -5.47
C SER A 111 4.11 -6.11 -4.46
N LEU A 112 2.81 -6.21 -4.78
CA LEU A 112 1.73 -5.85 -3.88
C LEU A 112 1.70 -6.73 -2.64
N THR A 113 1.94 -8.04 -2.80
CA THR A 113 2.05 -8.98 -1.68
C THR A 113 3.17 -8.56 -0.72
N VAL A 114 4.35 -8.25 -1.25
CA VAL A 114 5.49 -7.75 -0.45
C VAL A 114 5.13 -6.43 0.23
N GLY A 115 4.50 -5.51 -0.49
CA GLY A 115 4.03 -4.23 0.06
C GLY A 115 3.06 -4.40 1.22
N LEU A 116 2.09 -5.30 1.08
CA LEU A 116 1.11 -5.63 2.13
C LEU A 116 1.77 -6.22 3.38
N ILE A 117 2.79 -7.08 3.23
CA ILE A 117 3.55 -7.63 4.37
C ILE A 117 4.23 -6.49 5.15
N ILE A 118 4.81 -5.52 4.45
CA ILE A 118 5.46 -4.35 5.08
C ILE A 118 4.43 -3.46 5.78
N ILE A 119 3.28 -3.21 5.16
CA ILE A 119 2.19 -2.44 5.76
C ILE A 119 1.65 -3.15 7.00
N TRP A 120 1.42 -4.46 6.92
CA TRP A 120 0.99 -5.27 8.05
C TRP A 120 2.00 -5.19 9.20
N TYR A 121 3.29 -5.33 8.91
CA TYR A 121 4.37 -5.18 9.89
C TYR A 121 4.37 -3.78 10.54
N SER A 122 4.11 -2.73 9.77
CA SER A 122 3.98 -1.35 10.28
C SER A 122 2.84 -1.24 11.31
N ILE A 123 1.68 -1.82 11.01
CA ILE A 123 0.51 -1.82 11.92
C ILE A 123 0.81 -2.65 13.18
N TRP A 124 1.43 -3.81 13.04
CA TRP A 124 1.78 -4.67 14.16
C TRP A 124 2.77 -3.99 15.11
N SER A 125 3.83 -3.37 14.56
CA SER A 125 4.84 -2.62 15.33
C SER A 125 4.25 -1.47 16.16
N ARG A 126 3.14 -0.86 15.70
CA ARG A 126 2.38 0.14 16.48
C ARG A 126 1.84 -0.44 17.78
N ASN A 127 1.28 -1.65 17.74
CA ASN A 127 0.66 -2.29 18.90
C ASN A 127 1.70 -2.48 20.01
N ILE A 128 2.91 -2.92 19.64
CA ILE A 128 4.03 -3.12 20.56
C ILE A 128 4.53 -1.77 21.09
N SER A 129 4.75 -0.79 20.21
CA SER A 129 5.29 0.53 20.58
C SER A 129 4.34 1.33 21.48
N GLY A 130 3.02 1.26 21.24
CA GLY A 130 2.01 1.92 22.05
C GLY A 130 1.91 1.33 23.45
N LYS A 131 1.98 0.00 23.59
CA LYS A 131 2.03 -0.67 24.91
C LYS A 131 3.27 -0.27 25.69
N LYS A 132 4.44 -0.22 25.04
CA LYS A 132 5.71 0.18 25.66
C LYS A 132 5.68 1.63 26.16
N HIS A 133 5.07 2.55 25.41
CA HIS A 133 4.95 3.95 25.83
C HIS A 133 4.06 4.10 27.07
N ARG A 134 2.89 3.44 27.12
CA ARG A 134 2.01 3.46 28.30
C ARG A 134 2.69 2.88 29.54
N TYR A 135 3.40 1.76 29.37
CA TYR A 135 4.16 1.15 30.47
C TYR A 135 5.21 2.11 31.06
N ASN A 136 5.95 2.83 30.21
CA ASN A 136 6.97 3.77 30.68
C ASN A 136 6.37 4.96 31.46
N ILE A 137 5.19 5.47 31.07
CA ILE A 137 4.51 6.54 31.80
C ILE A 137 4.09 6.05 33.19
N VAL A 138 3.40 4.90 33.26
CA VAL A 138 2.96 4.32 34.54
C VAL A 138 4.15 4.02 35.44
N LYS A 139 5.25 3.50 34.87
CA LYS A 139 6.48 3.25 35.63
C LYS A 139 7.06 4.55 36.21
N GLN A 140 7.12 5.63 35.44
CA GLN A 140 7.59 6.93 35.94
C GLN A 140 6.71 7.50 37.06
N GLU A 141 5.39 7.35 36.96
CA GLU A 141 4.46 7.77 38.02
C GLU A 141 4.66 6.96 39.30
N ILE A 142 4.82 5.64 39.19
CA ILE A 142 5.11 4.76 40.33
C ILE A 142 6.46 5.10 40.97
N ASP A 143 7.52 5.29 40.17
CA ASP A 143 8.85 5.63 40.65
C ASP A 143 8.84 7.00 41.37
N ALA A 144 8.06 7.97 40.87
CA ALA A 144 7.88 9.27 41.50
C ALA A 144 7.13 9.18 42.85
N LEU A 145 6.10 8.33 42.94
CA LEU A 145 5.37 8.08 44.18
C LEU A 145 6.26 7.43 45.24
N ILE A 146 7.00 6.37 44.89
CA ILE A 146 7.92 5.66 45.80
C ILE A 146 8.98 6.61 46.36
N LYS A 147 9.50 7.50 45.51
CA LYS A 147 10.50 8.49 45.91
C LYS A 147 9.93 9.52 46.90
N ASN A 148 8.65 9.87 46.82
CA ASN A 148 8.04 10.78 47.80
C ASN A 148 7.74 10.11 49.15
N THR A 149 7.41 8.82 49.18
CA THR A 149 7.12 8.10 50.43
C THR A 149 8.35 7.74 51.25
N THR A 150 9.54 7.72 50.65
CA THR A 150 10.80 7.38 51.34
C THR A 150 11.46 8.58 52.04
N PHE A 151 10.93 9.80 51.85
CA PHE A 151 11.40 11.02 52.51
C PHE A 151 10.52 11.46 53.70
N ILE A 152 9.61 10.60 54.16
CA ILE A 152 8.81 10.75 55.39
C ILE A 152 9.31 9.71 56.40
#